data_AF-A0A933P689-F1
#
_entry.id   AF-A0A933P689-F1
#
_cell.length_a   1.000
_cell.length_b   1.000
_cell.length_c   1.000
_cell.angle_alpha   90.00
_cell.angle_beta   90.00
_cell.angle_gamma   90.00
#
_symmetry.space_group_name_H-M   'P 1'
#
loop_
_entity.id
_entity.type
_entity.pdbx_description
1 polymer ?
#
loop_
_entity_poly.entity_id
_entity_poly.type
_entity_poly.pdbx_seq_one_letter_code
_entity_poly.pdbx_strand_id
1 'polypeptide(L)'
;MPTASAAPTSYQRISGEGSSWAANAIDAMRVNVRQFGITVDYNPSGSTAGRKNFLNGTVDFAASDIPFQFQPEDGSAPENPAPGSYAYMPVVAGGTAFMYNLQINGKRVTNLRLSGENVAKIFTG
;
A
#
# COMPACT_ATOMS: atom_id res chain seq x y z
N MET A 1 -10.15 -47.92 -19.18
CA MET A 1 -10.16 -46.47 -19.42
C MET A 1 -8.97 -45.88 -18.68
N PRO A 2 -7.99 -45.24 -19.34
CA PRO A 2 -6.94 -44.54 -18.62
C PRO A 2 -7.55 -43.26 -18.02
N THR A 3 -7.39 -43.08 -16.72
CA THR A 3 -7.73 -41.83 -16.04
C THR A 3 -6.76 -40.75 -16.53
N ALA A 4 -7.28 -39.76 -17.25
CA ALA A 4 -6.50 -38.59 -17.63
C ALA A 4 -6.03 -37.87 -16.34
N SER A 5 -4.72 -37.79 -16.15
CA SER A 5 -4.13 -36.95 -15.11
C SER A 5 -4.51 -35.50 -15.40
N ALA A 6 -5.15 -34.82 -14.44
CA ALA A 6 -5.37 -33.38 -14.54
C ALA A 6 -4.00 -32.70 -14.67
N ALA A 7 -3.83 -31.85 -15.69
CA ALA A 7 -2.65 -31.01 -15.78
C ALA A 7 -2.61 -30.09 -14.55
N PRO A 8 -1.42 -29.84 -13.95
CA PRO A 8 -1.33 -28.92 -12.83
C PRO A 8 -1.84 -27.54 -13.25
N THR A 9 -2.76 -26.96 -12.48
CA THR A 9 -3.19 -25.58 -12.68
C THR A 9 -2.00 -24.66 -12.45
N SER A 10 -1.44 -24.09 -13.51
CA SER A 10 -0.38 -23.09 -13.44
C SER A 10 -1.01 -21.70 -13.36
N TYR A 11 -0.89 -21.03 -12.20
CA TYR A 11 -1.29 -19.64 -12.07
C TYR A 11 -0.21 -18.72 -12.64
N GLN A 12 -0.62 -17.68 -13.36
CA GLN A 12 0.28 -16.58 -13.70
C GLN A 12 0.70 -15.86 -12.41
N ARG A 13 1.97 -15.47 -12.38
CA ARG A 13 2.52 -14.68 -11.27
C ARG A 13 1.92 -13.28 -11.29
N ILE A 14 1.46 -12.82 -10.13
CA ILE A 14 0.84 -11.50 -9.97
C ILE A 14 1.89 -10.54 -9.41
N SER A 15 2.10 -9.43 -10.10
CA SER A 15 3.00 -8.36 -9.71
C SER A 15 2.22 -7.21 -9.05
N GLY A 16 2.76 -6.68 -7.95
CA GLY A 16 2.17 -5.55 -7.26
C GLY A 16 3.18 -4.61 -6.66
N GLU A 17 2.75 -3.38 -6.43
CA GLU A 17 3.59 -2.31 -5.90
C GLU A 17 2.77 -1.28 -5.11
N GLY A 18 3.42 -0.52 -4.23
CA GLY A 18 2.85 0.70 -3.67
C GLY A 18 3.06 0.85 -2.17
N SER A 19 1.97 1.11 -1.43
CA SER A 19 1.95 1.43 0.00
C SER A 19 2.93 0.61 0.84
N SER A 20 3.98 1.27 1.33
CA SER A 20 4.87 0.68 2.32
C SER A 20 4.18 0.49 3.68
N TRP A 21 3.12 1.26 3.95
CA TRP A 21 2.31 1.13 5.15
C TRP A 21 1.53 -0.19 5.18
N ALA A 22 0.97 -0.63 4.04
CA ALA A 22 0.22 -1.89 3.92
C ALA A 22 1.12 -3.13 3.70
N ALA A 23 2.43 -2.94 3.53
CA ALA A 23 3.35 -3.98 3.05
C ALA A 23 3.35 -5.23 3.94
N ASN A 24 3.33 -5.05 5.27
CA ASN A 24 3.30 -6.17 6.23
C ASN A 24 2.03 -7.03 6.09
N ALA A 25 0.88 -6.41 5.86
CA ALA A 25 -0.37 -7.12 5.65
C ALA A 25 -0.38 -7.86 4.31
N ILE A 26 0.07 -7.21 3.25
CA ILE A 26 0.18 -7.82 1.91
C ILE A 26 1.20 -8.96 1.92
N ASP A 27 2.29 -8.83 2.68
CA ASP A 27 3.28 -9.89 2.90
C ASP A 27 2.65 -11.14 3.52
N ALA A 28 1.83 -10.96 4.56
CA ALA A 28 1.10 -12.07 5.18
C ALA A 28 0.12 -12.72 4.18
N MET A 29 -0.63 -11.92 3.42
CA MET A 29 -1.57 -12.39 2.40
C MET A 29 -0.87 -13.18 1.29
N ARG A 30 0.23 -12.64 0.73
CA ARG A 30 0.95 -13.31 -0.36
C ARG A 30 1.62 -14.61 0.07
N VAL A 31 2.06 -14.72 1.33
CA VAL A 31 2.56 -15.99 1.88
C VAL A 31 1.43 -16.99 2.02
N ASN A 32 0.25 -16.55 2.51
CA ASN A 32 -0.90 -17.42 2.71
C ASN A 32 -1.41 -18.04 1.40
N VAL A 33 -1.49 -17.27 0.30
CA VAL A 33 -2.04 -17.78 -0.96
C VAL A 33 -1.11 -18.74 -1.71
N ARG A 34 0.17 -18.86 -1.31
CA ARG A 34 1.10 -19.85 -1.89
C ARG A 34 0.61 -21.28 -1.75
N GLN A 35 -0.18 -21.57 -0.71
CA GLN A 35 -0.79 -22.89 -0.52
C GLN A 35 -1.75 -23.27 -1.65
N PHE A 36 -2.28 -22.29 -2.39
CA PHE A 36 -3.14 -22.48 -3.56
C PHE A 36 -2.34 -22.47 -4.88
N GLY A 37 -1.01 -22.46 -4.84
CA GLY A 37 -0.15 -22.37 -6.02
C GLY A 37 -0.07 -20.96 -6.64
N ILE A 38 -0.63 -19.95 -5.98
CA ILE A 38 -0.60 -18.55 -6.42
C ILE A 38 0.68 -17.89 -5.93
N THR A 39 1.39 -17.20 -6.82
CA THR A 39 2.57 -16.42 -6.46
C THR A 39 2.32 -14.94 -6.69
N VAL A 40 2.54 -14.13 -5.65
CA VAL A 40 2.41 -12.67 -5.70
C VAL A 40 3.74 -12.03 -5.32
N ASP A 41 4.21 -11.13 -6.17
CA ASP A 41 5.32 -10.21 -5.88
C ASP A 41 4.78 -8.87 -5.42
N TYR A 42 5.46 -8.26 -4.45
CA TYR A 42 5.08 -6.96 -3.93
C TYR A 42 6.30 -6.09 -3.65
N ASN A 43 6.33 -4.91 -4.24
CA ASN A 43 7.36 -3.88 -4.00
C ASN A 43 6.78 -2.71 -3.16
N PRO A 44 7.24 -2.46 -1.92
CA PRO A 44 6.72 -1.40 -1.06
C PRO A 44 7.37 -0.03 -1.36
N SER A 45 7.23 0.48 -2.57
CA SER A 45 7.88 1.72 -3.04
C SER A 45 7.13 3.02 -2.72
N GLY A 46 5.97 2.93 -2.09
CA GLY A 46 5.09 4.05 -1.75
C GLY A 46 3.92 4.22 -2.73
N SER A 47 2.81 4.74 -2.19
CA SER A 47 1.52 4.86 -2.89
C SER A 47 1.61 5.63 -4.21
N THR A 48 2.43 6.70 -4.26
CA THR A 48 2.65 7.49 -5.48
C THR A 48 3.23 6.66 -6.63
N ALA A 49 4.25 5.84 -6.35
CA ALA A 49 4.88 4.97 -7.35
C ALA A 49 3.92 3.85 -7.78
N GLY A 50 3.24 3.22 -6.81
CA GLY A 50 2.27 2.15 -7.06
C GLY A 50 1.20 2.54 -8.07
N ARG A 51 0.42 3.62 -7.83
CA ARG A 51 -0.65 3.97 -8.79
C ARG A 51 -0.11 4.39 -10.16
N LYS A 52 1.06 5.04 -10.24
CA LYS A 52 1.69 5.39 -11.53
C LYS A 52 2.10 4.15 -12.31
N ASN A 53 2.74 3.18 -11.67
CA ASN A 53 3.16 1.94 -12.32
C ASN A 53 1.97 1.05 -12.69
N PHE A 54 0.92 1.01 -11.87
CA PHE A 54 -0.34 0.35 -12.26
C PHE A 54 -1.01 1.04 -13.45
N LEU A 55 -1.09 2.38 -13.44
CA LEU A 55 -1.65 3.15 -14.57
C LEU A 55 -0.86 2.93 -15.88
N ASN A 56 0.46 2.77 -15.76
CA ASN A 56 1.35 2.48 -16.89
C ASN A 56 1.39 0.99 -17.29
N GLY A 57 0.60 0.13 -16.63
CA GLY A 57 0.55 -1.32 -16.92
C GLY A 57 1.84 -2.07 -16.58
N THR A 58 2.66 -1.53 -15.67
CA THR A 58 3.92 -2.14 -15.22
C THR A 58 3.71 -3.20 -14.14
N VAL A 59 2.61 -3.10 -13.38
CA VAL A 59 2.22 -4.07 -12.34
C VAL A 59 0.74 -4.41 -12.48
N ASP A 60 0.35 -5.60 -12.04
CA ASP A 60 -1.02 -6.11 -12.12
C ASP A 60 -1.96 -5.44 -11.10
N PHE A 61 -1.43 -5.03 -9.94
CA PHE A 61 -2.18 -4.25 -8.95
C PHE A 61 -1.31 -3.21 -8.23
N ALA A 62 -1.95 -2.18 -7.71
CA ALA A 62 -1.32 -1.24 -6.78
C ALA A 62 -2.05 -1.25 -5.43
N ALA A 63 -1.29 -1.23 -4.34
CA ALA A 63 -1.82 -0.85 -3.04
C ALA A 63 -1.53 0.62 -2.79
N SER A 64 -2.52 1.39 -2.36
CA SER A 64 -2.38 2.83 -2.21
C SER A 64 -3.20 3.35 -1.04
N ASP A 65 -2.58 4.20 -0.23
CA ASP A 65 -3.23 4.93 0.88
C ASP A 65 -3.86 6.25 0.42
N ILE A 66 -3.58 6.64 -0.83
CA ILE A 66 -4.13 7.82 -1.50
C ILE A 66 -4.88 7.40 -2.78
N PRO A 67 -5.94 8.10 -3.18
CA PRO A 67 -6.59 7.82 -4.45
C PRO A 67 -5.71 8.26 -5.63
N PHE A 68 -6.12 7.90 -6.84
CA PHE A 68 -5.65 8.57 -8.06
C PHE A 68 -5.84 10.09 -7.93
N GLN A 69 -4.82 10.82 -8.38
CA GLN A 69 -4.72 12.27 -8.29
C GLN A 69 -5.22 12.88 -9.60
N PHE A 70 -6.53 13.08 -9.72
CA PHE A 70 -7.14 13.72 -10.89
C PHE A 70 -6.88 15.23 -10.95
N GLN A 71 -6.60 15.85 -9.80
CA GLN A 71 -6.27 17.27 -9.65
C GLN A 71 -5.17 17.39 -8.59
N PRO A 72 -3.92 17.03 -8.93
CA PRO A 72 -2.82 17.02 -7.97
C PRO A 72 -2.46 18.44 -7.52
N GLU A 73 -2.18 18.61 -6.23
CA GLU A 73 -1.77 19.89 -5.63
C GLU A 73 -0.24 20.09 -5.64
N ASP A 74 0.52 19.03 -5.94
CA ASP A 74 1.99 19.02 -5.94
C ASP A 74 2.60 19.44 -7.29
N GLY A 75 1.77 19.85 -8.26
CA GLY A 75 2.20 20.25 -9.61
C GLY A 75 2.53 19.08 -10.54
N SER A 76 2.31 17.84 -10.12
CA SER A 76 2.43 16.68 -11.01
C SER A 76 1.31 16.66 -12.08
N ALA A 77 1.50 15.86 -13.14
CA ALA A 77 0.46 15.70 -14.15
C ALA A 77 -0.75 14.94 -13.57
N PRO A 78 -2.00 15.33 -13.91
CA PRO A 78 -3.19 14.58 -13.54
C PRO A 78 -3.13 13.11 -13.96
N GLU A 79 -3.56 12.22 -13.06
CA GLU A 79 -3.76 10.81 -13.34
C GLU A 79 -5.15 10.62 -13.99
N ASN A 80 -5.21 9.95 -15.14
CA ASN A 80 -6.45 9.72 -15.89
C ASN A 80 -6.61 8.26 -16.32
N PRO A 81 -6.89 7.33 -15.37
CA PRO A 81 -7.19 5.95 -15.70
C PRO A 81 -8.38 5.83 -16.65
N ALA A 82 -8.31 4.89 -17.60
CA ALA A 82 -9.40 4.67 -18.55
C ALA A 82 -10.69 4.22 -17.82
N PRO A 83 -11.88 4.62 -18.30
CA PRO A 83 -13.14 4.19 -17.68
C PRO A 83 -13.22 2.66 -17.59
N GLY A 84 -13.51 2.16 -16.38
CA GLY A 84 -13.61 0.72 -16.12
C GLY A 84 -12.29 -0.04 -16.06
N SER A 85 -11.13 0.62 -16.14
CA SER A 85 -9.82 -0.04 -16.12
C SER A 85 -9.33 -0.42 -14.72
N TYR A 86 -10.05 -0.03 -13.67
CA TYR A 86 -9.64 -0.26 -12.29
C TYR A 86 -10.84 -0.27 -11.34
N ALA A 87 -10.64 -0.85 -10.16
CA ALA A 87 -11.56 -0.79 -9.04
C ALA A 87 -10.77 -0.64 -7.74
N TYR A 88 -11.35 0.06 -6.76
CA TYR A 88 -10.78 0.09 -5.41
C TYR A 88 -11.38 -1.03 -4.57
N MET A 89 -10.50 -1.73 -3.85
CA MET A 89 -10.88 -2.73 -2.86
C MET A 89 -10.13 -2.43 -1.55
N PRO A 90 -10.83 -2.25 -0.42
CA PRO A 90 -10.17 -2.11 0.88
C PRO A 90 -9.37 -3.38 1.20
N VAL A 91 -8.12 -3.21 1.64
CA VAL A 91 -7.23 -4.32 2.03
C VAL A 91 -7.11 -4.43 3.54
N VAL A 92 -6.62 -3.39 4.21
CA VAL A 92 -6.49 -3.33 5.67
C VAL A 92 -6.77 -1.92 6.20
N ALA A 93 -7.15 -1.84 7.47
CA ALA A 93 -7.25 -0.61 8.22
C ALA A 93 -6.26 -0.65 9.41
N GLY A 94 -5.73 0.51 9.78
CA GLY A 94 -4.80 0.64 10.90
C GLY A 94 -4.63 2.09 11.34
N GLY A 95 -4.01 2.30 12.50
CA GLY A 95 -3.77 3.63 13.03
C GLY A 95 -2.51 4.27 12.47
N THR A 96 -2.54 5.59 12.31
CA THR A 96 -1.34 6.43 12.07
C THR A 96 -0.86 6.99 13.40
N ALA A 97 0.44 6.90 13.66
CA ALA A 97 1.03 7.31 14.94
C ALA A 97 1.94 8.53 14.79
N PHE A 98 1.87 9.45 15.75
CA PHE A 98 2.86 10.50 15.93
C PHE A 98 3.99 9.97 16.82
N MET A 99 5.09 9.56 16.20
CA MET A 99 6.30 9.12 16.92
C MET A 99 7.11 10.32 17.38
N TYR A 100 7.67 10.24 18.59
CA TYR A 100 8.49 11.32 19.15
C TYR A 100 9.70 10.78 19.90
N ASN A 101 10.79 11.54 19.88
CA ASN A 101 11.99 11.31 20.68
C ASN A 101 12.31 12.59 21.47
N LEU A 102 11.62 12.76 22.59
CA LEU A 102 11.68 13.97 23.41
C LEU A 102 12.34 13.68 24.76
N GLN A 103 13.27 14.54 25.16
CA GLN A 103 13.87 14.52 26.49
C GLN A 103 13.72 15.89 27.16
N ILE A 104 13.41 15.88 28.46
CA ILE A 104 13.32 17.09 29.29
C ILE A 104 14.22 16.86 30.50
N ASN A 105 15.21 17.75 30.69
CA ASN A 105 16.19 17.65 31.79
C ASN A 105 16.89 16.27 31.86
N GLY A 106 17.27 15.72 30.70
CA GLY A 106 17.94 14.42 30.58
C GLY A 106 17.04 13.19 30.79
N LYS A 107 15.72 13.38 30.96
CA LYS A 107 14.76 12.27 31.09
C LYS A 107 13.90 12.15 29.84
N ARG A 108 13.77 10.93 29.31
CA ARG A 108 12.89 10.63 28.17
C ARG A 108 11.42 10.82 28.58
N VAL A 109 10.68 11.56 27.76
CA VAL A 109 9.21 11.64 27.87
C VAL A 109 8.62 10.36 27.27
N THR A 110 7.67 9.74 27.97
CA THR A 110 7.02 8.48 27.53
C THR A 110 5.49 8.56 27.51
N ASN A 111 4.93 9.70 27.93
CA ASN A 111 3.50 9.91 28.10
C ASN A 111 3.01 11.23 27.49
N LEU A 112 3.65 11.70 26.41
CA LEU A 112 3.21 12.89 25.71
C LEU A 112 1.77 12.71 25.21
N ARG A 113 0.89 13.66 25.56
CA ARG A 113 -0.48 13.72 25.08
C ARG A 113 -0.69 15.05 24.37
N LEU A 114 -1.11 14.98 23.12
CA LEU A 114 -1.35 16.16 22.28
C LEU A 114 -2.83 16.23 21.93
N SER A 115 -3.38 17.44 21.92
CA SER A 115 -4.64 17.73 21.24
C SER A 115 -4.42 17.74 19.73
N GLY A 116 -5.49 17.57 18.95
CA GLY A 116 -5.41 17.71 17.49
C GLY A 116 -4.87 19.08 17.04
N GLU A 117 -5.24 20.14 17.75
CA GLU A 117 -4.72 21.49 17.49
C GLU A 117 -3.20 21.60 17.70
N ASN A 118 -2.67 21.00 18.77
CA ASN A 118 -1.23 21.00 19.02
C ASN A 118 -0.47 20.17 17.98
N VAL A 119 -1.05 19.05 17.52
CA VAL A 119 -0.46 18.28 16.42
C VAL A 119 -0.44 19.13 15.14
N ALA A 120 -1.53 19.82 14.81
CA ALA A 120 -1.59 20.69 13.63
C ALA A 120 -0.51 21.78 13.68
N LYS A 121 -0.40 22.50 14.80
CA LYS A 121 0.63 23.54 15.02
C LYS A 121 2.06 23.00 14.88
N ILE A 122 2.32 21.78 15.31
CA ILE A 122 3.65 21.16 15.13
C ILE A 122 3.99 21.00 13.64
N PHE A 123 3.01 20.63 12.80
CA PHE A 123 3.25 20.42 11.36
C PHE A 123 3.23 21.71 10.53
N THR A 124 2.56 22.76 11.00
CA THR A 124 2.46 24.04 10.27
C THR A 124 3.51 25.07 10.68
N GLY A 125 4.17 24.89 11.83
CA GLY A 125 4.89 25.97 12.52
C GLY A 125 3.94 26.98 13.15
#